data_AF-A0A1E4REQ1-F1
#
_entry.id   AF-A0A1E4REQ1-F1
#
_cell.length_a   1.000
_cell.length_b   1.000
_cell.length_c   1.000
_cell.angle_alpha   90.00
_cell.angle_beta   90.00
_cell.angle_gamma   90.00
#
_symmetry.space_group_name_H-M   'P 1'
#
loop_
_entity.id
_entity.type
_entity.pdbx_description
1 polymer ?
#
loop_
_entity_poly.entity_id
_entity_poly.type
_entity_poly.pdbx_seq_one_letter_code
_entity_poly.pdbx_strand_id
1 'polypeptide(L)' 'MSNPWAKRDAWRYEGQFTRFNRFKNAFPGFGIAVGTFSIYLAYEHFFLKKDHGHDEHH' A
#
# COMPACT_ATOMS: atom_id res chain seq x y z
N MET A 1 -35.39 -17.11 12.18
CA MET A 1 -35.26 -18.51 11.69
C MET A 1 -33.78 -18.75 11.40
N SER A 2 -33.13 -19.66 12.12
CA SER A 2 -31.71 -19.96 11.89
C SER A 2 -31.54 -20.72 10.58
N ASN A 3 -30.52 -20.38 9.79
CA ASN A 3 -30.20 -21.12 8.58
C ASN A 3 -29.62 -22.50 8.97
N PRO A 4 -30.32 -23.63 8.68
CA PRO A 4 -29.84 -24.96 9.05
C PRO A 4 -28.56 -25.38 8.30
N TRP A 5 -28.26 -24.73 7.18
CA TRP A 5 -27.06 -24.98 6.36
C TRP A 5 -25.90 -24.05 6.68
N ALA A 6 -26.01 -23.18 7.69
CA ALA A 6 -24.97 -22.20 8.01
C ALA A 6 -23.60 -22.83 8.23
N LYS A 7 -23.53 -23.99 8.89
CA LYS A 7 -22.28 -24.73 9.11
C LYS A 7 -21.68 -25.27 7.80
N ARG A 8 -22.54 -25.67 6.85
CA ARG A 8 -22.11 -26.13 5.51
C ARG A 8 -21.63 -24.96 4.66
N ASP A 9 -22.22 -23.78 4.80
CA ASP A 9 -21.86 -22.61 3.98
C ASP A 9 -20.69 -21.80 4.57
N ALA A 10 -20.28 -22.10 5.81
CA ALA A 10 -19.23 -21.38 6.54
C ALA A 10 -17.90 -21.30 5.78
N TRP A 11 -17.47 -22.38 5.11
CA TRP A 11 -16.19 -22.42 4.38
C TRP A 11 -16.04 -21.32 3.33
N ARG A 12 -17.15 -20.78 2.80
CA ARG A 12 -17.15 -19.72 1.78
C ARG A 12 -16.65 -18.37 2.31
N TYR A 13 -16.60 -18.20 3.62
CA TYR A 13 -16.25 -16.95 4.28
C TYR A 13 -15.09 -17.10 5.27
N GLU A 14 -14.58 -18.31 5.44
CA GLU A 14 -13.49 -18.66 6.35
C GLU A 14 -12.14 -18.75 5.61
N GLY A 15 -11.04 -18.62 6.35
CA GLY A 15 -9.67 -18.75 5.83
C GLY A 15 -9.35 -17.77 4.69
N GLN A 16 -8.96 -18.32 3.53
CA GLN A 16 -8.59 -17.55 2.32
C GLN A 16 -9.73 -16.68 1.75
N PHE A 17 -10.99 -17.04 2.03
CA PHE A 17 -12.16 -16.35 1.46
C PHE A 17 -12.73 -15.26 2.37
N THR A 18 -12.10 -15.01 3.52
CA THR A 18 -12.45 -13.92 4.44
C THR A 18 -12.38 -12.56 3.74
N ARG A 19 -13.20 -11.61 4.22
CA ARG A 19 -13.25 -10.25 3.64
C ARG A 19 -11.86 -9.61 3.60
N PHE A 20 -11.07 -9.78 4.65
CA PHE A 20 -9.72 -9.22 4.75
C PHE A 20 -8.75 -9.79 3.70
N ASN A 21 -8.75 -11.11 3.50
CA ASN A 21 -7.86 -11.74 2.52
C ASN A 21 -8.19 -11.35 1.07
N ARG A 22 -9.44 -10.99 0.76
CA ARG A 22 -9.82 -10.41 -0.53
C ARG A 22 -9.19 -9.03 -0.75
N PHE A 23 -9.10 -8.21 0.29
CA PHE A 23 -8.51 -6.86 0.19
C PHE A 23 -6.99 -6.84 0.31
N LYS A 24 -6.37 -7.84 0.95
CA LYS A 24 -4.91 -7.91 1.13
C LYS A 24 -4.14 -7.81 -0.20
N ASN A 25 -4.71 -8.30 -1.28
CA ASN A 25 -4.11 -8.28 -2.62
C ASN A 25 -4.70 -7.20 -3.54
N ALA A 26 -5.50 -6.27 -3.03
CA ALA A 26 -6.11 -5.23 -3.85
C ALA A 26 -5.08 -4.26 -4.46
N PHE A 27 -3.93 -4.07 -3.80
CA PHE A 27 -2.87 -3.17 -4.23
C PHE A 27 -1.50 -3.85 -4.20
N PRO A 28 -1.24 -4.77 -5.16
CA PRO A 28 0.06 -5.42 -5.24
C PRO A 28 1.14 -4.37 -5.53
N GLY A 29 2.19 -4.36 -4.71
CA GLY A 29 3.34 -3.47 -4.91
C GLY A 29 3.16 -2.02 -4.43
N PHE A 30 2.02 -1.64 -3.83
CA PHE A 30 1.84 -0.28 -3.32
C PHE A 30 2.88 0.13 -2.27
N GLY A 31 3.26 -0.79 -1.37
CA GLY A 31 4.32 -0.52 -0.40
C GLY A 31 5.69 -0.25 -1.05
N ILE A 32 6.01 -0.94 -2.14
CA ILE A 32 7.24 -0.72 -2.89
C ILE A 32 7.18 0.63 -3.60
N ALA A 33 6.06 0.94 -4.26
CA ALA A 33 5.88 2.22 -4.95
C ALA A 33 6.03 3.41 -3.99
N VAL A 34 5.37 3.36 -2.83
CA VAL A 34 5.49 4.40 -1.80
C VAL A 34 6.93 4.50 -1.27
N GLY A 35 7.60 3.36 -1.06
CA GLY A 35 9.00 3.34 -0.62
C GLY A 35 9.93 4.01 -1.63
N THR A 36 9.90 3.59 -2.89
CA THR A 36 10.72 4.17 -3.97
C THR A 36 10.42 5.65 -4.17
N PHE A 37 9.15 6.03 -4.17
CA PHE A 37 8.76 7.43 -4.30
C PHE A 37 9.28 8.29 -3.14
N SER A 38 9.21 7.78 -1.90
CA SER A 38 9.72 8.51 -0.73
C SER A 38 11.25 8.66 -0.77
N ILE A 39 11.96 7.63 -1.24
CA ILE A 39 13.42 7.69 -1.46
C ILE A 39 13.76 8.75 -2.50
N TYR A 40 13.03 8.80 -3.61
CA TYR A 40 13.21 9.81 -4.66
C TYR A 40 13.00 11.23 -4.12
N LEU A 41 11.89 11.47 -3.40
CA LEU A 41 11.62 12.77 -2.78
C LEU A 41 12.69 13.16 -1.76
N ALA A 42 13.15 12.23 -0.92
CA ALA A 42 14.22 12.50 0.03
C ALA A 42 15.53 12.84 -0.69
N TYR A 43 15.85 12.13 -1.77
CA TYR A 43 17.03 12.42 -2.60
C TYR A 43 16.95 13.82 -3.20
N GLU A 44 15.82 14.17 -3.82
CA GLU A 44 15.59 15.50 -4.39
C GLU A 44 15.66 16.60 -3.32
N HIS A 45 15.01 16.38 -2.18
CA HIS A 45 14.90 17.39 -1.13
C HIS A 45 16.20 17.60 -0.33
N PHE A 46 17.02 16.56 -0.13
CA PHE A 46 18.22 16.67 0.70
C PHE A 46 19.52 16.78 -0.09
N PHE A 47 19.59 16.23 -1.31
CA PHE A 47 20.79 16.24 -2.14
C PHE A 47 20.68 17.26 -3.28
N LEU A 48 19.62 17.25 -4.10
CA LEU A 48 19.48 18.26 -5.18
C LEU A 48 19.31 19.69 -4.64
N LYS A 49 18.56 19.89 -3.55
CA LYS A 49 18.46 21.22 -2.93
C LYS A 49 19.76 21.72 -2.29
N LYS A 50 20.70 20.83 -1.93
CA LYS A 50 22.00 21.24 -1.39
C LYS A 50 22.96 21.70 -2.49
N ASP A 51 22.86 21.12 -3.69
CA ASP A 51 23.76 21.43 -4.81
C ASP A 51 23.28 22.60 -5.69
N HIS A 52 22.02 23.05 -5.59
CA HIS A 52 21.48 24.22 -6.32
C HIS A 52 21.26 25.47 -5.43
N GLY A 53 21.95 25.55 -4.30
CA GLY A 53 21.87 26.67 -3.34
C GLY A 53 22.88 27.80 -3.57
N HIS A 54 23.57 27.84 -4.71
CA HIS A 54 24.35 29.00 -5.12
C HIS A 54 23.94 29.41 -6.53
N ASP A 55 23.60 30.69 -6.61
CA ASP A 55 23.39 31.52 -7.79
C ASP A 55 21.92 31.77 -8.24
N GLU A 56 21.65 33.08 -8.33
CA GLU A 56 20.72 33.78 -9.24
C GLU A 56 19.25 33.98 -8.79
N HIS A 57 18.98 35.01 -7.97
CA HIS A 57 18.43 36.30 -8.44
C HIS A 57 18.00 37.23 -7.28
N HIS A 58 18.54 38.46 -7.32
CA HIS A 58 18.34 39.67 -6.48
C HIS A 58 19.30 39.90 -5.31
#